data_AF-A0A5R2N6X6-F1
#
_entry.id   AF-A0A5R2N6X6-F1
#
_cell.length_a   1.000
_cell.length_b   1.000
_cell.length_c   1.000
_cell.angle_alpha   90.00
_cell.angle_beta   90.00
_cell.angle_gamma   90.00
#
_symmetry.space_group_name_H-M   'P 1'
#
loop_
_entity.id
_entity.type
_entity.pdbx_description
1 polymer ?
#
loop_
_entity_poly.entity_id
_entity_poly.type
_entity_poly.pdbx_seq_one_letter_code
_entity_poly.pdbx_strand_id
1 'polypeptide(L)' 'MTSLTRFALAGCLLVAATAARADDSKFLQSFQGSFAGKGTVQVTTQAPTVSVSCTFKSDATSSSLSLDGNCRALILV' A
#
# COMPACT_ATOMS: atom_id res chain seq x y z
N MET A 1 -19.65 43.90 -12.18
CA MET A 1 -19.18 43.34 -10.89
C MET A 1 -19.36 41.82 -10.80
N THR A 2 -20.44 41.25 -11.35
CA THR A 2 -20.76 39.80 -11.32
C THR A 2 -19.87 38.89 -12.16
N SER A 3 -19.19 39.42 -13.20
CA SER A 3 -18.31 38.62 -14.06
C SER A 3 -16.96 38.34 -13.39
N LEU A 4 -16.41 39.32 -12.65
CA LEU A 4 -15.13 39.19 -11.94
C LEU A 4 -15.21 38.14 -10.82
N THR A 5 -16.32 38.11 -10.08
CA THR A 5 -16.56 37.12 -9.02
C THR A 5 -16.67 35.69 -9.56
N ARG A 6 -17.23 35.50 -10.75
CA ARG A 6 -17.31 34.18 -11.40
C ARG A 6 -15.93 33.67 -11.84
N PHE A 7 -15.09 34.54 -12.40
CA PHE A 7 -13.72 34.18 -12.75
C PHE A 7 -12.86 33.88 -11.51
N ALA A 8 -13.04 34.63 -10.42
CA ALA A 8 -12.35 34.36 -9.16
C ALA A 8 -12.75 32.99 -8.56
N LEU A 9 -14.04 32.65 -8.53
CA LEU A 9 -14.49 31.33 -8.06
C LEU A 9 -13.97 30.19 -8.94
N ALA A 10 -14.01 30.34 -10.26
CA ALA A 10 -13.49 29.34 -11.19
C ALA A 10 -11.97 29.12 -11.00
N GLY A 11 -11.20 30.19 -10.77
CA GLY A 11 -9.77 30.10 -10.46
C GLY A 11 -9.49 29.34 -9.17
N CYS A 12 -10.24 29.61 -8.10
CA CYS A 12 -10.08 28.91 -6.82
C CYS A 12 -10.39 27.40 -6.92
N LEU A 13 -11.41 27.02 -7.70
CA LEU A 13 -11.77 25.61 -7.90
C LEU A 13 -10.69 24.82 -8.65
N LEU A 14 -10.01 25.45 -9.61
CA LEU A 14 -8.92 24.81 -10.36
C LEU A 14 -7.68 24.58 -9.50
N VAL A 15 -7.36 25.49 -8.59
CA VAL A 15 -6.24 25.33 -7.65
C VAL A 15 -6.54 24.24 -6.62
N ALA A 16 -7.77 24.20 -6.10
CA ALA A 16 -8.20 23.16 -5.15
C ALA A 16 -8.15 21.74 -5.74
N ALA A 17 -8.40 21.59 -7.05
CA ALA A 17 -8.36 20.30 -7.73
C ALA A 17 -6.94 19.69 -7.83
N THR A 18 -5.88 20.50 -7.69
CA THR A 18 -4.49 20.02 -7.77
C THR A 18 -3.90 19.54 -6.44
N ALA A 19 -4.55 19.86 -5.31
CA ALA A 19 -3.97 19.71 -3.98
C ALA A 19 -4.15 18.33 -3.33
N ALA A 20 -4.98 17.44 -3.89
CA ALA A 20 -5.22 16.09 -3.34
C ALA A 20 -4.46 15.03 -4.14
N ARG A 21 -3.14 15.13 -4.20
CA ARG A 21 -2.29 14.03 -4.68
C ARG A 21 -2.06 13.10 -3.49
N ALA A 22 -2.58 11.87 -3.55
CA ALA A 22 -2.23 10.84 -2.59
C ALA A 22 -0.74 10.53 -2.74
N ASP A 23 0.07 11.13 -1.86
CA ASP A 23 1.51 10.88 -1.79
C ASP A 23 1.75 9.76 -0.79
N ASP A 24 1.60 8.53 -1.27
CA ASP A 24 1.89 7.32 -0.50
C ASP A 24 3.39 6.97 -0.52
N SER A 25 4.24 7.82 -1.11
CA SER A 25 5.65 7.48 -1.33
C SER A 25 6.39 7.23 -0.01
N LYS A 26 6.16 8.06 1.02
CA LYS A 26 6.76 7.88 2.34
C LYS A 26 6.24 6.64 3.06
N PHE A 27 4.96 6.33 2.86
CA PHE A 27 4.36 5.12 3.41
C PHE A 27 4.98 3.87 2.75
N LEU A 28 5.02 3.80 1.42
CA LEU A 28 5.62 2.68 0.71
C LEU A 28 7.11 2.53 1.01
N GLN A 29 7.86 3.63 1.04
CA GLN A 29 9.28 3.63 1.40
C GLN A 29 9.55 3.09 2.81
N SER A 30 8.59 3.20 3.74
CA SER A 30 8.74 2.62 5.08
C SER A 30 8.80 1.08 5.08
N PHE A 31 8.33 0.45 3.99
CA PHE A 31 8.41 -1.00 3.80
C PHE A 31 9.70 -1.45 3.08
N GLN A 32 10.64 -0.55 2.79
CA GLN A 32 11.90 -0.95 2.16
C GLN A 32 12.78 -1.71 3.17
N GLY A 33 13.32 -2.89 2.80
CA GLY A 33 14.26 -3.63 3.64
C GLY A 33 13.98 -5.13 3.72
N SER A 34 14.46 -5.78 4.79
CA SER A 34 14.28 -7.22 5.02
C SER A 34 13.36 -7.47 6.21
N PHE A 35 12.40 -8.37 6.04
CA PHE A 35 11.39 -8.67 7.03
C PHE A 35 11.31 -10.17 7.30
N ALA A 36 11.03 -10.51 8.55
CA ALA A 36 10.73 -11.87 8.98
C ALA A 36 9.51 -11.81 9.90
N GLY A 37 8.58 -12.74 9.72
CA GLY A 37 7.33 -12.75 10.47
C GLY A 37 6.73 -14.15 10.58
N LYS A 38 5.84 -14.31 11.55
CA LYS A 38 5.03 -15.51 11.73
C LYS A 38 3.58 -15.12 11.70
N GLY A 39 2.73 -16.01 11.22
CA GLY A 39 1.29 -15.75 11.12
C GLY A 39 0.53 -17.03 10.80
N THR A 40 -0.69 -16.85 10.33
CA THR A 40 -1.52 -17.95 9.84
C THR A 40 -2.09 -17.61 8.47
N VAL A 41 -2.27 -18.61 7.63
CA VAL A 41 -2.88 -18.46 6.31
C VAL A 41 -3.99 -19.47 6.12
N GLN A 42 -5.02 -19.03 5.41
CA GLN A 42 -6.11 -19.88 4.96
C GLN A 42 -6.18 -19.75 3.44
N VAL A 43 -5.75 -20.80 2.72
CA VAL A 43 -5.58 -20.75 1.26
C VAL A 43 -6.91 -20.75 0.50
N THR A 44 -7.96 -21.33 1.09
CA THR A 44 -9.33 -21.30 0.59
C THR A 44 -10.28 -21.22 1.78
N THR A 45 -11.50 -20.74 1.55
CA THR A 45 -12.52 -20.59 2.61
C THR A 45 -12.87 -21.88 3.35
N GLN A 46 -12.59 -23.05 2.75
CA GLN A 46 -12.84 -24.37 3.32
C GLN A 46 -11.57 -25.05 3.86
N ALA A 47 -10.38 -24.50 3.56
CA ALA A 47 -9.12 -25.06 4.03
C ALA A 47 -8.90 -24.74 5.52
N PRO A 48 -8.22 -25.64 6.26
CA PRO A 48 -7.78 -25.33 7.61
C PRO A 48 -6.77 -24.19 7.61
N THR A 49 -6.83 -23.36 8.64
CA THR A 49 -5.84 -22.31 8.89
C THR A 49 -4.51 -22.95 9.29
N VAL A 50 -3.42 -22.63 8.58
CA VAL A 50 -2.09 -23.17 8.85
C VAL A 50 -1.13 -22.09 9.33
N SER A 51 -0.33 -22.41 10.33
CA SER A 51 0.73 -21.52 10.83
C SER A 51 1.87 -21.44 9.81
N VAL A 52 2.33 -20.22 9.53
CA VAL A 52 3.41 -19.94 8.59
C VAL A 52 4.52 -19.12 9.24
N SER A 53 5.74 -19.30 8.73
CA SER A 53 6.85 -18.38 8.92
C SER A 53 7.28 -17.85 7.56
N CYS A 54 7.40 -16.53 7.42
CA CYS A 54 7.74 -15.86 6.17
C CYS A 54 9.00 -15.03 6.33
N THR A 55 9.80 -14.97 5.27
CA THR A 55 10.92 -14.05 5.14
C THR A 55 10.88 -13.44 3.75
N PHE A 56 10.99 -12.12 3.66
CA PHE A 56 10.99 -11.40 2.38
C PHE A 56 11.94 -10.20 2.40
N LYS A 57 12.55 -9.96 1.26
CA LYS A 57 13.23 -8.73 0.89
C LYS A 57 12.25 -7.87 0.12
N SER A 58 12.03 -6.68 0.63
CA SER A 58 11.05 -5.74 0.13
C SER A 58 11.74 -4.59 -0.57
N ASP A 59 11.26 -4.31 -1.79
CA ASP A 59 11.68 -3.19 -2.63
C ASP A 59 10.49 -2.27 -2.91
N ALA A 60 10.63 -1.00 -2.56
CA ALA A 60 9.54 -0.03 -2.63
C ALA A 60 9.95 1.18 -3.48
N THR A 61 9.05 1.59 -4.38
CA THR A 61 9.14 2.87 -5.09
C THR A 61 8.07 3.83 -4.56
N SER A 62 7.95 5.02 -5.17
CA SER A 62 6.87 5.95 -4.84
C SER A 62 5.47 5.43 -5.18
N SER A 63 5.35 4.35 -5.95
CA SER A 63 4.06 3.83 -6.44
C SER A 63 3.96 2.31 -6.51
N SER A 64 4.98 1.58 -6.08
CA SER A 64 5.00 0.12 -6.13
C SER A 64 5.72 -0.48 -4.93
N LEU A 65 5.36 -1.72 -4.62
CA LEU A 65 5.98 -2.54 -3.59
C LEU A 65 6.18 -3.95 -4.15
N SER A 66 7.40 -4.46 -4.08
CA SER A 66 7.77 -5.82 -4.45
C SER A 66 8.25 -6.55 -3.21
N LEU A 67 7.75 -7.77 -3.02
CA LEU A 67 8.07 -8.61 -1.87
C LEU A 67 8.66 -9.92 -2.41
N ASP A 68 9.99 -10.00 -2.45
CA ASP A 68 10.71 -11.19 -2.88
C ASP A 68 11.03 -12.07 -1.68
N GLY A 69 10.52 -13.30 -1.63
CA GLY A 69 10.69 -14.14 -0.46
C GLY A 69 9.94 -15.47 -0.49
N ASN A 70 9.89 -16.12 0.67
CA ASN A 70 9.19 -17.40 0.83
C ASN A 70 8.45 -17.47 2.16
N CYS A 71 7.27 -18.09 2.12
CA CYS A 71 6.49 -18.46 3.30
C CYS A 71 6.46 -19.98 3.43
N ARG A 72 6.85 -20.48 4.60
CA ARG A 72 6.84 -21.92 4.93
C ARG A 72 5.72 -22.21 5.89
N ALA A 73 4.80 -23.10 5.50
CA ALA A 73 3.75 -23.61 6.36
C ALA A 73 4.28 -24.78 7.20
N LEU A 74 3.91 -24.82 8.47
CA LEU A 74 4.11 -25.98 9.32
C LEU A 74 2.85 -26.83 9.29
N ILE A 75 2.90 -27.97 8.58
CA ILE A 75 1.86 -29.00 8.63
C ILE A 75 2.43 -30.17 9.39
N LEU A 76 1.87 -30.47 10.55
CA LEU A 76 2.18 -31.65 11.34
C LEU A 76 1.25 -32.77 10.84
N VAL A 77 1.83 -33.87 10.37
CA VAL A 77 1.13 -35.09 9.92
C VAL A 77 1.36 -36.24 10.87
#